data_AF-A0A7W6HFW9-F1
#
_entry.id   AF-A0A7W6HFW9-F1
#
_cell.length_a   1.000
_cell.length_b   1.000
_cell.length_c   1.000
_cell.angle_alpha   90.00
_cell.angle_beta   90.00
_cell.angle_gamma   90.00
#
_symmetry.space_group_name_H-M   'P 1'
#
loop_
_entity.id
_entity.type
_entity.pdbx_description
1 polymer ?
#
loop_
_entity_poly.entity_id
_entity_poly.type
_entity_poly.pdbx_seq_one_letter_code
_entity_poly.pdbx_strand_id
1 'polypeptide(L)'
;MTNESDRPEGEAVSAPAAELAPTRSGFVALLGAPNAGKSTLVNQLVGTKVSIVTHKVQTTRAIVRGIAMRDRTQIVFVDTPGVFAPKRRLDRAMVKTAWTGAKDADIVLAIVDAERGLSEDVETILDRVQHVPQTKVLLLNKVDRIKREKLLGLTETITSRVDFAKVFMISALTGSGCDDLIDWIAKTLPEGPWYYPEDQITDLPLRQLAAEITREKLYLRLHQELPYSSHVETELWETRKDGSVRIEQTIYVERDSQKRIVIGHNGETIKAIGQAARKEIMEAADQTVHLFLFVKVRENWGDDPERYREIGLDFSS
;
A
#
# COMPACT_ATOMS: atom_id res chain seq x y z
N MET A 1 61.39 -28.36 49.76
CA MET A 1 61.26 -27.16 48.89
C MET A 1 59.78 -26.96 48.65
N THR A 2 59.28 -25.84 49.16
CA THR A 2 57.88 -25.40 49.18
C THR A 2 57.35 -25.20 47.78
N ASN A 3 56.14 -25.70 47.48
CA ASN A 3 55.38 -25.23 46.33
C ASN A 3 54.12 -24.51 46.81
N GLU A 4 54.07 -23.24 46.45
CA GLU A 4 52.99 -22.28 46.68
C GLU A 4 51.76 -22.59 45.82
N SER A 5 50.70 -21.84 46.13
CA SER A 5 49.53 -21.52 45.31
C SER A 5 48.41 -22.56 45.25
N ASP A 6 47.60 -22.57 46.30
CA ASP A 6 46.17 -22.89 46.21
C ASP A 6 45.40 -21.59 46.47
N ARG A 7 44.86 -20.99 45.40
CA ARG A 7 43.87 -19.90 45.47
C ARG A 7 42.62 -20.40 44.77
N PRO A 8 41.42 -20.27 45.37
CA PRO A 8 40.20 -20.73 44.73
C PRO A 8 39.87 -19.81 43.55
N GLU A 9 39.60 -20.42 42.39
CA GLU A 9 39.07 -19.73 41.21
C GLU A 9 37.70 -19.14 41.58
N GLY A 10 37.59 -17.81 41.48
CA GLY A 10 36.33 -17.12 41.69
C GLY A 10 35.34 -17.47 40.58
N GLU A 11 34.17 -17.97 40.98
CA GLU A 11 33.00 -18.09 40.11
C GLU A 11 32.69 -16.72 39.48
N ALA A 12 32.84 -16.65 38.16
CA ALA A 12 32.34 -15.53 37.38
C ALA A 12 30.80 -15.57 37.40
N VAL A 13 30.20 -14.74 38.25
CA VAL A 13 28.76 -14.49 38.26
C VAL A 13 28.39 -13.87 36.91
N SER A 14 27.79 -14.67 36.01
CA SER A 14 27.21 -14.15 34.78
C SER A 14 26.07 -13.21 35.15
N ALA A 15 26.20 -11.93 34.81
CA ALA A 15 25.09 -11.00 34.89
C ALA A 15 23.89 -11.55 34.10
N PRO A 16 22.65 -11.48 34.61
CA PRO A 16 21.50 -11.94 33.87
C PRO A 16 21.41 -11.14 32.57
N ALA A 17 21.38 -11.84 31.43
CA ALA A 17 21.05 -11.24 30.16
C ALA A 17 19.71 -10.52 30.35
N ALA A 18 19.69 -9.21 30.18
CA ALA A 18 18.46 -8.43 30.25
C ALA A 18 17.44 -9.08 29.31
N GLU A 19 16.35 -9.63 29.87
CA GLU A 19 15.26 -10.19 29.08
C GLU A 19 14.74 -9.07 28.18
N LEU A 20 15.08 -9.15 26.89
CA LEU A 20 14.61 -8.22 25.89
C LEU A 20 13.08 -8.27 25.93
N ALA A 21 12.44 -7.12 26.12
CA ALA A 21 10.98 -7.01 26.15
C ALA A 21 10.34 -7.77 24.97
N PRO A 22 9.19 -8.42 25.17
CA PRO A 22 8.57 -9.24 24.14
C PRO A 22 8.31 -8.41 22.87
N THR A 23 8.59 -8.99 21.72
CA THR A 23 8.27 -8.38 20.42
C THR A 23 6.78 -8.49 20.15
N ARG A 24 6.26 -7.54 19.36
CA ARG A 24 4.88 -7.56 18.87
C ARG A 24 4.85 -7.50 17.36
N SER A 25 3.81 -8.04 16.77
CA SER A 25 3.63 -8.00 15.32
C SER A 25 2.19 -8.27 14.92
N GLY A 26 1.78 -7.75 13.77
CA GLY A 26 0.49 -8.11 13.19
C GLY A 26 0.16 -7.35 11.92
N PHE A 27 -0.96 -7.74 11.32
CA PHE A 27 -1.46 -7.22 10.06
C PHE A 27 -2.57 -6.19 10.29
N VAL A 28 -2.47 -5.07 9.59
CA VAL A 28 -3.40 -3.94 9.72
C VAL A 28 -3.96 -3.60 8.35
N ALA A 29 -5.21 -3.96 8.10
CA ALA A 29 -5.85 -3.72 6.80
C ALA A 29 -6.49 -2.34 6.71
N LEU A 30 -6.24 -1.64 5.61
CA LEU A 30 -6.86 -0.35 5.32
C LEU A 30 -8.05 -0.57 4.39
N LEU A 31 -9.27 -0.27 4.83
CA LEU A 31 -10.47 -0.27 4.02
C LEU A 31 -10.99 1.14 3.82
N GLY A 32 -11.56 1.43 2.66
CA GLY A 32 -12.14 2.75 2.40
C GLY A 32 -12.46 2.96 0.92
N ALA A 33 -13.29 3.96 0.64
CA ALA A 33 -13.66 4.33 -0.72
C ALA A 33 -12.40 4.71 -1.56
N PRO A 34 -12.48 4.66 -2.90
CA PRO A 34 -11.43 5.20 -3.75
C PRO A 34 -11.07 6.64 -3.34
N ASN A 35 -9.76 6.93 -3.31
CA ASN A 35 -9.20 8.24 -2.96
C ASN A 35 -9.43 8.71 -1.50
N ALA A 36 -9.84 7.81 -0.60
CA ALA A 36 -9.89 8.09 0.85
C ALA A 36 -8.50 8.36 1.47
N GLY A 37 -7.41 8.06 0.74
CA GLY A 37 -6.03 8.31 1.17
C GLY A 37 -5.33 7.12 1.83
N LYS A 38 -5.76 5.88 1.55
CA LYS A 38 -5.16 4.64 2.05
C LYS A 38 -3.65 4.55 1.75
N SER A 39 -3.29 4.56 0.47
CA SER A 39 -1.89 4.48 0.03
C SER A 39 -1.04 5.66 0.51
N THR A 40 -1.62 6.86 0.62
CA THR A 40 -0.96 8.02 1.21
C THR A 40 -0.64 7.77 2.68
N LEU A 41 -1.59 7.21 3.44
CA LEU A 41 -1.38 6.88 4.85
C LEU A 41 -0.31 5.80 5.01
N VAL A 42 -0.34 4.74 4.19
CA VAL A 42 0.69 3.69 4.26
C VAL A 42 2.07 4.27 4.01
N ASN A 43 2.25 5.07 2.95
CA ASN A 43 3.53 5.71 2.68
C ASN A 43 3.97 6.64 3.83
N GLN A 44 3.04 7.36 4.45
CA GLN A 44 3.32 8.24 5.59
C GLN A 44 3.77 7.46 6.83
N LEU A 45 3.13 6.32 7.13
CA LEU A 45 3.44 5.50 8.31
C LEU A 45 4.69 4.64 8.12
N VAL A 46 4.97 4.22 6.88
CA VAL A 46 6.20 3.50 6.51
C VAL A 46 7.38 4.46 6.36
N GLY A 47 7.14 5.74 6.07
CA GLY A 47 8.16 6.77 5.91
C GLY A 47 8.79 6.84 4.52
N THR A 48 8.40 5.95 3.61
CA THR A 48 8.80 5.99 2.20
C THR A 48 7.66 5.49 1.29
N LYS A 49 7.82 5.69 -0.01
CA LYS A 49 6.81 5.35 -1.00
C LYS A 49 6.85 3.85 -1.31
N VAL A 50 5.89 3.11 -0.78
CA VAL A 50 5.67 1.67 -1.07
C VAL A 50 4.46 1.42 -1.96
N SER A 51 3.50 2.34 -1.99
CA SER A 51 2.29 2.26 -2.80
C SER A 51 2.10 3.52 -3.64
N ILE A 52 1.48 3.38 -4.82
CA ILE A 52 1.27 4.51 -5.73
C ILE A 52 0.17 5.44 -5.23
N VAL A 53 0.31 6.74 -5.51
CA VAL A 53 -0.65 7.76 -5.07
C VAL A 53 -1.03 8.66 -6.24
N THR A 54 -2.32 8.71 -6.56
CA THR A 54 -2.85 9.68 -7.53
C THR A 54 -4.28 10.09 -7.19
N HIS A 55 -4.70 11.24 -7.71
CA HIS A 55 -6.05 11.78 -7.55
C HIS A 55 -7.08 11.06 -8.42
N LYS A 56 -6.62 10.25 -9.38
CA LYS A 56 -7.48 9.37 -10.20
C LYS A 56 -8.04 8.26 -9.32
N VAL A 57 -9.22 7.75 -9.65
CA VAL A 57 -9.81 6.63 -8.88
C VAL A 57 -9.11 5.30 -9.23
N GLN A 58 -9.41 4.23 -8.51
CA GLN A 58 -8.97 2.86 -8.83
C GLN A 58 -7.46 2.71 -9.04
N THR A 59 -6.67 3.38 -8.21
CA THR A 59 -5.20 3.42 -8.31
C THR A 59 -4.61 2.13 -7.81
N THR A 60 -5.01 1.64 -6.64
CA THR A 60 -4.51 0.40 -6.06
C THR A 60 -5.34 -0.77 -6.58
N ARG A 61 -4.74 -1.66 -7.37
CA ARG A 61 -5.40 -2.85 -7.94
C ARG A 61 -5.03 -4.14 -7.21
N ALA A 62 -3.82 -4.20 -6.68
CA ALA A 62 -3.30 -5.31 -5.89
C ALA A 62 -3.28 -4.94 -4.40
N ILE A 63 -3.18 -5.94 -3.52
CA ILE A 63 -2.76 -5.69 -2.15
C ILE A 63 -1.27 -5.36 -2.15
N VAL A 64 -0.88 -4.29 -1.45
CA VAL A 64 0.52 -3.96 -1.20
C VAL A 64 0.75 -4.00 0.30
N ARG A 65 1.80 -4.69 0.76
CA ARG A 65 2.18 -4.64 2.17
C ARG A 65 3.26 -3.58 2.39
N GLY A 66 2.97 -2.64 3.28
CA GLY A 66 3.92 -1.69 3.83
C GLY A 66 4.30 -2.12 5.24
N ILE A 67 5.59 -2.23 5.51
CA ILE A 67 6.11 -2.71 6.80
C ILE A 67 6.71 -1.52 7.52
N ALA A 68 6.23 -1.28 8.74
CA ALA A 68 6.73 -0.21 9.60
C ALA A 68 7.16 -0.78 10.95
N MET A 69 8.21 -0.18 11.50
CA MET A 69 8.68 -0.47 12.85
C MET A 69 8.27 0.69 13.77
N ARG A 70 7.69 0.36 14.92
CA ARG A 70 7.48 1.31 16.02
C ARG A 70 7.91 0.62 17.31
N ASP A 71 8.98 1.12 17.91
CA ASP A 71 9.68 0.46 19.02
C ASP A 71 10.01 -1.01 18.69
N ARG A 72 9.50 -1.97 19.47
CA ARG A 72 9.70 -3.42 19.25
C ARG A 72 8.50 -4.10 18.57
N THR A 73 7.67 -3.30 17.90
CA THR A 73 6.46 -3.76 17.20
C THR A 73 6.62 -3.62 15.69
N GLN A 74 6.44 -4.73 14.97
CA GLN A 74 6.37 -4.73 13.50
C GLN A 74 4.91 -4.65 13.04
N ILE A 75 4.58 -3.60 12.30
CA ILE A 75 3.24 -3.35 11.80
C ILE A 75 3.23 -3.61 10.30
N VAL A 76 2.46 -4.59 9.85
CA VAL A 76 2.30 -4.91 8.43
C VAL A 76 1.01 -4.30 7.92
N PHE A 77 1.10 -3.11 7.34
CA PHE A 77 -0.03 -2.44 6.71
C PHE A 77 -0.39 -3.12 5.40
N VAL A 78 -1.65 -3.51 5.28
CA VAL A 78 -2.22 -4.12 4.08
C VAL A 78 -3.01 -3.04 3.34
N ASP A 79 -2.37 -2.38 2.37
CA ASP A 79 -3.03 -1.41 1.49
C ASP A 79 -3.94 -2.15 0.52
N THR A 80 -5.24 -1.92 0.63
CA THR A 80 -6.23 -2.61 -0.19
C THR A 80 -6.76 -1.72 -1.33
N PRO A 81 -7.24 -2.32 -2.43
CA PRO A 81 -8.03 -1.61 -3.43
C PRO A 81 -9.18 -0.82 -2.79
N GLY A 82 -9.53 0.32 -3.39
CA GLY A 82 -10.72 1.05 -2.95
C GLY A 82 -11.98 0.18 -3.09
N VAL A 83 -12.86 0.24 -2.10
CA VAL A 83 -14.16 -0.46 -2.15
C VAL A 83 -15.20 0.47 -2.76
N PHE A 84 -15.88 0.00 -3.80
CA PHE A 84 -16.90 0.74 -4.55
C PHE A 84 -17.86 -0.23 -5.24
N ALA A 85 -18.97 0.27 -5.78
CA ALA A 85 -19.90 -0.54 -6.57
C ALA A 85 -19.25 -1.06 -7.88
N PRO A 86 -19.00 -2.38 -8.02
CA PRO A 86 -18.25 -2.92 -9.15
C PRO A 86 -19.09 -2.98 -10.42
N LYS A 87 -18.49 -2.66 -11.58
CA LYS A 87 -19.16 -2.75 -12.91
C LYS A 87 -18.54 -3.80 -13.82
N ARG A 88 -17.23 -4.03 -13.70
CA ARG A 88 -16.45 -4.99 -14.50
C ARG A 88 -15.94 -6.15 -13.65
N ARG A 89 -15.45 -7.22 -14.31
CA ARG A 89 -14.81 -8.36 -13.63
C ARG A 89 -13.63 -7.93 -12.75
N LEU A 90 -12.77 -7.07 -13.30
CA LEU A 90 -11.63 -6.51 -12.57
C LEU A 90 -12.09 -5.78 -11.30
N ASP A 91 -13.16 -4.98 -11.39
CA ASP A 91 -13.70 -4.26 -10.24
C ASP A 91 -14.20 -5.23 -9.15
N ARG A 92 -14.88 -6.32 -9.53
CA ARG A 92 -15.32 -7.36 -8.57
C ARG A 92 -14.14 -8.04 -7.89
N ALA A 93 -13.13 -8.44 -8.66
CA ALA A 93 -11.92 -9.06 -8.12
C ALA A 93 -11.18 -8.12 -7.15
N MET A 94 -11.09 -6.82 -7.47
CA MET A 94 -10.50 -5.81 -6.59
C MET A 94 -11.28 -5.65 -5.28
N VAL A 95 -12.61 -5.51 -5.35
CA VAL A 95 -13.45 -5.37 -4.15
C VAL A 95 -13.39 -6.62 -3.29
N LYS A 96 -13.45 -7.82 -3.88
CA LYS A 96 -13.29 -9.09 -3.17
C LYS A 96 -11.96 -9.15 -2.44
N THR A 97 -10.87 -8.80 -3.13
CA THR A 97 -9.51 -8.79 -2.59
C THR A 97 -9.39 -7.83 -1.39
N ALA A 98 -10.00 -6.64 -1.46
CA ALA A 98 -10.02 -5.72 -0.33
C ALA A 98 -10.70 -6.33 0.92
N TRP A 99 -11.84 -7.00 0.74
CA TRP A 99 -12.53 -7.67 1.84
C TRP A 99 -11.79 -8.90 2.36
N THR A 100 -11.08 -9.64 1.51
CA THR A 100 -10.21 -10.75 1.94
C THR A 100 -9.08 -10.22 2.80
N GLY A 101 -8.38 -9.15 2.38
CA GLY A 101 -7.31 -8.54 3.17
C GLY A 101 -7.75 -8.08 4.56
N ALA A 102 -9.00 -7.63 4.70
CA ALA A 102 -9.57 -7.26 6.00
C ALA A 102 -9.90 -8.46 6.90
N LYS A 103 -10.24 -9.62 6.33
CA LYS A 103 -10.52 -10.85 7.09
C LYS A 103 -9.26 -11.47 7.69
N ASP A 104 -8.12 -11.28 7.04
CA ASP A 104 -6.85 -11.87 7.47
C ASP A 104 -6.05 -10.94 8.41
N ALA A 105 -6.55 -9.75 8.69
CA ALA A 105 -5.89 -8.74 9.53
C ALA A 105 -6.25 -8.89 11.02
N ASP A 106 -5.37 -8.39 11.89
CA ASP A 106 -5.64 -8.26 13.34
C ASP A 106 -6.48 -6.99 13.63
N ILE A 107 -6.22 -5.92 12.86
CA ILE A 107 -6.89 -4.63 12.97
C ILE A 107 -7.38 -4.18 11.59
N VAL A 108 -8.62 -3.69 11.52
CA VAL A 108 -9.21 -3.09 10.32
C VAL A 108 -9.37 -1.59 10.53
N LEU A 109 -8.65 -0.81 9.73
CA LEU A 109 -8.73 0.64 9.66
C LEU A 109 -9.75 1.03 8.60
N ALA A 110 -10.95 1.47 9.02
CA ALA A 110 -11.95 2.04 8.12
C ALA A 110 -11.66 3.53 7.90
N ILE A 111 -11.22 3.88 6.69
CA ILE A 111 -10.81 5.23 6.33
C ILE A 111 -11.92 5.94 5.58
N VAL A 112 -12.33 7.09 6.11
CA VAL A 112 -13.31 7.98 5.51
C VAL A 112 -12.63 9.30 5.15
N ASP A 113 -12.87 9.76 3.93
CA ASP A 113 -12.49 11.10 3.50
C ASP A 113 -13.42 12.12 4.17
N ALA A 114 -12.90 12.85 5.16
CA ALA A 114 -13.71 13.79 5.93
C ALA A 114 -14.27 14.92 5.07
N GLU A 115 -13.53 15.37 4.04
CA GLU A 115 -13.97 16.42 3.12
C GLU A 115 -15.19 15.98 2.30
N ARG A 116 -15.23 14.72 1.87
CA ARG A 116 -16.33 14.14 1.09
C ARG A 116 -17.50 13.67 1.95
N GLY A 117 -17.24 13.24 3.18
CA GLY A 117 -18.26 12.72 4.09
C GLY A 117 -18.86 11.38 3.67
N LEU A 118 -20.13 11.16 3.99
CA LEU A 118 -20.85 9.92 3.72
C LEU A 118 -21.36 9.87 2.28
N SER A 119 -20.63 9.17 1.41
CA SER A 119 -21.09 8.76 0.09
C SER A 119 -21.72 7.36 0.13
N GLU A 120 -22.41 6.96 -0.94
CA GLU A 120 -22.97 5.59 -1.08
C GLU A 120 -21.90 4.49 -0.91
N ASP A 121 -20.70 4.70 -1.46
CA ASP A 121 -19.56 3.79 -1.26
C ASP A 121 -19.15 3.72 0.22
N VAL A 122 -19.10 4.85 0.92
CA VAL A 122 -18.74 4.90 2.36
C VAL A 122 -19.82 4.19 3.18
N GLU A 123 -21.09 4.45 2.91
CA GLU A 123 -22.21 3.78 3.59
C GLU A 123 -22.14 2.26 3.41
N THR A 124 -21.92 1.80 2.18
CA THR A 124 -21.75 0.37 1.85
C THR A 124 -20.56 -0.25 2.59
N ILE A 125 -19.47 0.50 2.75
CA ILE A 125 -18.29 0.03 3.50
C ILE A 125 -18.63 -0.09 4.98
N LEU A 126 -19.27 0.92 5.58
CA LEU A 126 -19.66 0.91 7.00
C LEU A 126 -20.62 -0.25 7.29
N ASP A 127 -21.60 -0.48 6.41
CA ASP A 127 -22.56 -1.59 6.52
C ASP A 127 -21.91 -2.96 6.52
N ARG A 128 -20.73 -3.11 5.90
CA ARG A 128 -19.98 -4.36 5.91
C ARG A 128 -18.97 -4.42 7.04
N VAL A 129 -18.28 -3.30 7.34
CA VAL A 129 -17.33 -3.18 8.44
C VAL A 129 -18.01 -3.49 9.77
N GLN A 130 -19.28 -3.12 9.97
CA GLN A 130 -20.00 -3.43 11.20
C GLN A 130 -19.95 -4.92 11.56
N HIS A 131 -19.97 -5.81 10.56
CA HIS A 131 -19.99 -7.26 10.71
C HIS A 131 -18.61 -7.92 10.69
N VAL A 132 -17.55 -7.14 10.55
CA VAL A 132 -16.17 -7.63 10.62
C VAL A 132 -15.84 -7.97 12.10
N PRO A 133 -15.36 -9.19 12.40
CA PRO A 133 -15.07 -9.62 13.78
C PRO A 133 -13.76 -9.04 14.35
N GLN A 134 -12.86 -8.57 13.50
CA GLN A 134 -11.59 -7.94 13.87
C GLN A 134 -11.78 -6.65 14.68
N THR A 135 -10.71 -6.17 15.31
CA THR A 135 -10.69 -4.84 15.93
C THR A 135 -10.87 -3.76 14.87
N LYS A 136 -11.94 -2.97 15.00
CA LYS A 136 -12.30 -1.92 14.03
C LYS A 136 -11.87 -0.55 14.54
N VAL A 137 -11.22 0.23 13.70
CA VAL A 137 -10.79 1.61 13.99
C VAL A 137 -11.27 2.54 12.89
N LEU A 138 -11.87 3.66 13.26
CA LEU A 138 -12.28 4.69 12.31
C LEU A 138 -11.15 5.70 12.12
N LEU A 139 -10.76 5.95 10.87
CA LEU A 139 -9.87 7.04 10.50
C LEU A 139 -10.62 8.08 9.68
N LEU A 140 -10.78 9.28 10.24
CA LEU A 140 -11.25 10.44 9.49
C LEU A 140 -10.04 11.14 8.90
N ASN A 141 -9.82 10.96 7.60
CA ASN A 141 -8.66 11.50 6.89
C ASN A 141 -8.98 12.86 6.24
N LYS A 142 -7.93 13.61 5.90
CA LYS A 142 -7.98 14.94 5.27
C LYS A 142 -8.63 16.00 6.17
N VAL A 143 -8.39 15.91 7.48
CA VAL A 143 -8.94 16.87 8.44
C VAL A 143 -8.41 18.29 8.24
N ASP A 144 -7.31 18.46 7.52
CA ASP A 144 -6.77 19.75 7.07
C ASP A 144 -7.70 20.50 6.10
N ARG A 145 -8.73 19.84 5.55
CA ARG A 145 -9.64 20.40 4.54
C ARG A 145 -11.07 20.64 5.04
N ILE A 146 -11.36 20.35 6.31
CA ILE A 146 -12.71 20.42 6.87
C ILE A 146 -12.78 21.30 8.11
N LYS A 147 -13.92 21.96 8.30
CA LYS A 147 -14.23 22.73 9.52
C LYS A 147 -14.59 21.80 10.68
N ARG A 148 -14.21 22.18 11.91
CA ARG A 148 -14.37 21.35 13.12
C ARG A 148 -15.82 20.92 13.38
N GLU A 149 -16.78 21.82 13.16
CA GLU A 149 -18.20 21.54 13.45
C GLU A 149 -18.76 20.43 12.54
N LYS A 150 -18.37 20.46 11.26
CA LYS A 150 -18.74 19.39 10.30
C LYS A 150 -18.07 18.06 10.64
N LEU A 151 -16.82 18.11 11.09
CA LEU A 151 -16.06 16.92 11.48
C LEU A 151 -16.70 16.21 12.69
N LEU A 152 -17.14 16.97 13.69
CA LEU A 152 -17.84 16.43 14.87
C LEU A 152 -19.15 15.72 14.47
N GLY A 153 -20.00 16.37 13.68
CA GLY A 153 -21.26 15.76 13.22
C GLY A 153 -21.04 14.51 12.35
N LEU A 154 -20.02 14.52 11.50
CA LEU A 154 -19.62 13.33 10.72
C LEU A 154 -19.17 12.18 11.64
N THR A 155 -18.37 12.49 12.65
CA THR A 155 -17.89 11.51 13.63
C THR A 155 -19.06 10.83 14.33
N GLU A 156 -19.97 11.62 14.90
CA GLU A 156 -21.15 11.13 15.63
C GLU A 156 -22.06 10.25 14.74
N THR A 157 -22.27 10.68 13.49
CA THR A 157 -23.09 9.92 12.54
C THR A 157 -22.48 8.55 12.22
N ILE A 158 -21.16 8.46 12.11
CA ILE A 158 -20.48 7.19 11.80
C ILE A 158 -20.43 6.28 13.04
N THR A 159 -20.05 6.83 14.20
CA THR A 159 -19.89 6.06 15.44
C THR A 159 -21.21 5.57 16.02
N SER A 160 -22.34 6.19 15.66
CA SER A 160 -23.67 5.69 16.04
C SER A 160 -24.10 4.43 15.26
N ARG A 161 -23.43 4.11 14.14
CA ARG A 161 -23.75 2.96 13.29
C ARG A 161 -22.83 1.77 13.50
N VAL A 162 -21.55 2.05 13.76
CA VAL A 162 -20.52 1.02 13.90
C VAL A 162 -19.77 1.24 15.19
N ASP A 163 -19.64 0.17 15.99
CA ASP A 163 -18.83 0.17 17.19
C ASP A 163 -17.34 0.07 16.82
N PHE A 164 -16.63 1.17 16.98
CA PHE A 164 -15.20 1.29 16.73
C PHE A 164 -14.44 1.31 18.05
N ALA A 165 -13.37 0.52 18.15
CA ALA A 165 -12.49 0.52 19.33
C ALA A 165 -11.82 1.88 19.55
N LYS A 166 -11.56 2.61 18.47
CA LYS A 166 -10.98 3.95 18.51
C LYS A 166 -11.33 4.74 17.25
N VAL A 167 -11.34 6.07 17.39
CA VAL A 167 -11.46 7.01 16.28
C VAL A 167 -10.22 7.89 16.25
N PHE A 168 -9.61 8.05 15.08
CA PHE A 168 -8.52 8.99 14.85
C PHE A 168 -8.90 10.00 13.78
N MET A 169 -8.48 11.24 14.01
CA MET A 169 -8.59 12.36 13.08
C MET A 169 -7.20 12.63 12.53
N ILE A 170 -6.99 12.38 11.25
CA ILE A 170 -5.66 12.41 10.65
C ILE A 170 -5.62 13.24 9.37
N SER A 171 -4.41 13.70 9.04
CA SER A 171 -4.07 14.07 7.68
C SER A 171 -2.90 13.21 7.23
N ALA A 172 -3.20 12.21 6.41
CA ALA A 172 -2.18 11.36 5.81
C ALA A 172 -1.17 12.14 4.97
N LEU A 173 -1.56 13.31 4.45
CA LEU A 173 -0.69 14.16 3.64
C LEU A 173 0.32 14.95 4.47
N THR A 174 -0.09 15.43 5.65
CA THR A 174 0.77 16.26 6.51
C THR A 174 1.41 15.49 7.66
N GLY A 175 0.97 14.24 7.91
CA GLY A 175 1.37 13.43 9.04
C GLY A 175 0.61 13.75 10.34
N SER A 176 -0.26 14.76 10.35
CA SER A 176 -1.03 15.13 11.55
C SER A 176 -1.85 13.94 12.07
N GLY A 177 -1.70 13.60 13.36
CA GLY A 177 -2.39 12.50 14.03
C GLY A 177 -1.91 11.09 13.64
N CYS A 178 -0.91 10.96 12.76
CA CYS A 178 -0.40 9.66 12.32
C CYS A 178 0.49 9.00 13.39
N ASP A 179 1.23 9.79 14.19
CA ASP A 179 2.01 9.27 15.31
C ASP A 179 1.14 8.65 16.41
N ASP A 180 0.05 9.33 16.79
CA ASP A 180 -0.90 8.79 17.78
C ASP A 180 -1.54 7.47 17.30
N LEU A 181 -1.81 7.39 15.99
CA LEU A 181 -2.34 6.19 15.35
C LEU A 181 -1.34 5.04 15.42
N ILE A 182 -0.09 5.24 15.00
CA ILE A 182 0.91 4.17 14.98
C ILE A 182 1.28 3.71 16.39
N ASP A 183 1.32 4.62 17.36
CA ASP A 183 1.54 4.28 18.78
C ASP A 183 0.42 3.43 19.36
N TRP A 184 -0.82 3.75 19.02
CA TRP A 184 -1.96 2.97 19.47
C TRP A 184 -1.99 1.57 18.82
N ILE A 185 -1.69 1.49 17.51
CA ILE A 185 -1.57 0.20 16.80
C ILE A 185 -0.47 -0.63 17.46
N ALA A 186 0.71 -0.07 17.69
CA ALA A 186 1.86 -0.77 18.26
C ALA A 186 1.57 -1.39 19.64
N LYS A 187 0.75 -0.71 20.45
CA LYS A 187 0.30 -1.18 21.78
C LYS A 187 -0.82 -2.22 21.72
N THR A 188 -1.58 -2.23 20.62
CA THR A 188 -2.77 -3.09 20.46
C THR A 188 -2.42 -4.43 19.81
N LEU A 189 -1.42 -4.46 18.91
CA LEU A 189 -1.01 -5.68 18.24
C LEU A 189 -0.51 -6.76 19.21
N PRO A 190 -0.77 -8.05 18.91
CA PRO A 190 -0.40 -9.15 19.78
C PRO A 190 1.12 -9.32 19.90
N GLU A 191 1.53 -9.97 20.98
CA GLU A 191 2.90 -10.44 21.14
C GLU A 191 3.19 -11.59 20.17
N GLY A 192 4.36 -11.55 19.55
CA GLY A 192 4.70 -12.49 18.49
C GLY A 192 6.04 -12.19 17.83
N PRO A 193 6.58 -13.15 17.06
CA PRO A 193 7.78 -12.94 16.26
C PRO A 193 7.47 -12.02 15.09
N TRP A 194 8.44 -11.19 14.71
CA TRP A 194 8.33 -10.40 13.48
C TRP A 194 8.18 -11.32 12.25
N TYR A 195 7.32 -10.92 11.32
CA TYR A 195 7.04 -11.63 10.06
C TYR A 195 8.12 -11.39 9.00
N TYR A 196 8.75 -10.22 9.05
CA TYR A 196 9.74 -9.77 8.07
C TYR A 196 11.02 -9.29 8.78
N PRO A 197 12.16 -9.24 8.06
CA PRO A 197 13.35 -8.51 8.51
C PRO A 197 13.04 -7.06 8.89
N GLU A 198 13.81 -6.51 9.82
CA GLU A 198 13.61 -5.15 10.37
C GLU A 198 13.79 -4.04 9.32
N ASP A 199 14.69 -4.27 8.36
CA ASP A 199 15.01 -3.35 7.26
C ASP A 199 14.08 -3.50 6.06
N GLN A 200 13.19 -4.50 6.07
CA GLN A 200 12.26 -4.71 4.98
C GLN A 200 11.08 -3.74 5.08
N ILE A 201 10.90 -2.92 4.06
CA ILE A 201 9.89 -1.85 4.01
C ILE A 201 8.63 -2.30 3.26
N THR A 202 8.75 -3.23 2.30
CA THR A 202 7.62 -3.78 1.54
C THR A 202 7.92 -5.20 1.10
N ASP A 203 6.88 -6.00 0.86
CA ASP A 203 6.99 -7.34 0.27
C ASP A 203 6.89 -7.32 -1.26
N LEU A 204 6.70 -6.16 -1.87
CA LEU A 204 6.54 -6.01 -3.31
C LEU A 204 7.88 -6.16 -4.03
N PRO A 205 8.03 -7.13 -4.96
CA PRO A 205 9.25 -7.25 -5.76
C PRO A 205 9.54 -5.98 -6.58
N LEU A 206 10.80 -5.59 -6.69
CA LEU A 206 11.21 -4.39 -7.45
C LEU A 206 10.66 -4.33 -8.88
N ARG A 207 10.54 -5.48 -9.55
CA ARG A 207 9.97 -5.58 -10.91
C ARG A 207 8.49 -5.14 -10.94
N GLN A 208 7.73 -5.47 -9.90
CA GLN A 208 6.33 -5.06 -9.75
C GLN A 208 6.23 -3.61 -9.31
N LEU A 209 7.06 -3.17 -8.35
CA LEU A 209 7.13 -1.76 -7.96
C LEU A 209 7.42 -0.85 -9.16
N ALA A 210 8.36 -1.24 -10.03
CA ALA A 210 8.66 -0.50 -11.25
C ALA A 210 7.47 -0.42 -12.21
N ALA A 211 6.68 -1.50 -12.34
CA ALA A 211 5.47 -1.48 -13.17
C ALA A 211 4.41 -0.53 -12.58
N GLU A 212 4.25 -0.54 -11.26
CA GLU A 212 3.35 0.33 -10.52
C GLU A 212 3.76 1.81 -10.65
N ILE A 213 5.04 2.13 -10.52
CA ILE A 213 5.57 3.50 -10.73
C ILE A 213 5.22 4.00 -12.14
N THR A 214 5.52 3.21 -13.17
CA THR A 214 5.19 3.58 -14.56
C THR A 214 3.68 3.74 -14.75
N ARG A 215 2.88 2.86 -14.14
CA ARG A 215 1.42 2.96 -14.17
C ARG A 215 0.93 4.24 -13.51
N GLU A 216 1.48 4.65 -12.37
CA GLU A 216 1.17 5.94 -11.76
C GLU A 216 1.42 7.10 -12.74
N LYS A 217 2.52 7.06 -13.50
CA LYS A 217 2.83 8.10 -14.51
C LYS A 217 1.84 8.09 -15.66
N LEU A 218 1.32 6.93 -16.05
CA LEU A 218 0.19 6.83 -16.98
C LEU A 218 -1.05 7.53 -16.41
N TYR A 219 -1.42 7.28 -15.15
CA TYR A 219 -2.56 7.94 -14.51
C TYR A 219 -2.41 9.47 -14.42
N LEU A 220 -1.19 9.97 -14.22
CA LEU A 220 -0.92 11.40 -14.12
C LEU A 220 -0.91 12.09 -15.48
N ARG A 221 -0.48 11.40 -16.55
CA ARG A 221 -0.33 11.99 -17.89
C ARG A 221 -1.53 11.77 -18.80
N LEU A 222 -2.29 10.72 -18.59
CA LEU A 222 -3.40 10.35 -19.45
C LEU A 222 -4.74 10.77 -18.82
N HIS A 223 -5.71 11.03 -19.68
CA HIS A 223 -7.04 11.49 -19.30
C HIS A 223 -8.10 10.43 -19.64
N GLN A 224 -9.35 10.71 -19.22
CA GLN A 224 -10.53 9.89 -19.52
C GLN A 224 -10.36 8.42 -19.05
N GLU A 225 -10.87 7.45 -19.79
CA GLU A 225 -10.87 6.04 -19.42
C GLU A 225 -9.53 5.32 -19.62
N LEU A 226 -8.58 5.95 -20.33
CA LEU A 226 -7.38 5.26 -20.83
C LEU A 226 -6.46 4.70 -19.74
N PRO A 227 -6.18 5.40 -18.62
CA PRO A 227 -5.43 4.80 -17.51
C PRO A 227 -6.07 3.50 -17.00
N TYR A 228 -7.41 3.45 -16.98
CA TYR A 228 -8.18 2.35 -16.42
C TYR A 228 -8.26 1.14 -17.35
N SER A 229 -8.10 1.33 -18.65
CA SER A 229 -8.02 0.28 -19.66
C SER A 229 -6.57 -0.11 -20.01
N SER A 230 -5.61 0.32 -19.19
CA SER A 230 -4.19 -0.02 -19.37
C SER A 230 -3.65 -0.92 -18.25
N HIS A 231 -2.64 -1.72 -18.60
CA HIS A 231 -1.86 -2.55 -17.69
C HIS A 231 -0.38 -2.43 -18.03
N VAL A 232 0.49 -2.37 -17.02
CA VAL A 232 1.93 -2.29 -17.19
C VAL A 232 2.56 -3.56 -16.63
N GLU A 233 3.41 -4.18 -17.42
CA GLU A 233 4.14 -5.39 -17.08
C GLU A 233 5.64 -5.15 -17.28
N THR A 234 6.47 -5.64 -16.36
CA THR A 234 7.94 -5.64 -16.52
C THR A 234 8.39 -6.98 -17.14
N GLU A 235 8.59 -7.01 -18.46
CA GLU A 235 9.00 -8.21 -19.20
C GLU A 235 10.48 -8.57 -18.93
N LEU A 236 11.37 -7.57 -18.89
CA LEU A 236 12.80 -7.78 -18.67
C LEU A 236 13.31 -6.94 -17.48
N TRP A 237 14.12 -7.58 -16.64
CA TRP A 237 14.95 -6.94 -15.62
C TRP A 237 16.32 -7.61 -15.67
N GLU A 238 17.31 -6.89 -16.18
CA GLU A 238 18.65 -7.42 -16.40
C GLU A 238 19.69 -6.50 -15.76
N THR A 239 20.37 -7.00 -14.74
CA THR A 239 21.52 -6.31 -14.14
C THR A 239 22.74 -6.47 -15.04
N ARG A 240 23.31 -5.34 -15.44
CA ARG A 240 24.51 -5.26 -16.27
C ARG A 240 25.76 -5.35 -15.42
N LYS A 241 26.88 -5.62 -16.08
CA LYS A 241 28.21 -5.75 -15.45
C LYS A 241 28.67 -4.49 -14.72
N ASP A 242 28.18 -3.32 -15.13
CA ASP A 242 28.50 -2.03 -14.53
C ASP A 242 27.60 -1.69 -13.31
N GLY A 243 26.72 -2.61 -12.91
CA GLY A 243 25.76 -2.41 -11.82
C GLY A 243 24.49 -1.65 -12.21
N SER A 244 24.38 -1.17 -13.45
CA SER A 244 23.13 -0.60 -13.97
C SER A 244 22.11 -1.69 -14.31
N VAL A 245 20.83 -1.33 -14.37
CA VAL A 245 19.75 -2.26 -14.72
C VAL A 245 19.08 -1.83 -16.02
N ARG A 246 18.93 -2.77 -16.95
CA ARG A 246 18.04 -2.64 -18.10
C ARG A 246 16.64 -3.14 -17.71
N ILE A 247 15.65 -2.29 -17.88
CA ILE A 247 14.25 -2.62 -17.62
C ILE A 247 13.46 -2.46 -18.91
N GLU A 248 12.73 -3.49 -19.31
CA GLU A 248 11.77 -3.41 -20.41
C GLU A 248 10.36 -3.61 -19.86
N GLN A 249 9.50 -2.64 -20.12
CA GLN A 249 8.10 -2.70 -19.71
C GLN A 249 7.18 -2.57 -20.90
N THR A 250 6.10 -3.35 -20.88
CA THR A 250 5.03 -3.26 -21.86
C THR A 250 3.80 -2.63 -21.22
N ILE A 251 3.28 -1.60 -21.87
CA ILE A 251 2.00 -0.98 -21.60
C ILE A 251 0.98 -1.62 -22.55
N TYR A 252 0.10 -2.44 -21.99
CA TYR A 252 -1.02 -3.02 -22.72
C TYR A 252 -2.20 -2.05 -22.73
N VAL A 253 -2.83 -1.94 -23.89
CA VAL A 253 -4.08 -1.19 -24.11
C VAL A 253 -5.05 -2.04 -24.92
N GLU A 254 -6.34 -1.74 -24.85
CA GLU A 254 -7.40 -2.53 -25.51
C GLU A 254 -7.56 -2.20 -27.00
N ARG A 255 -7.25 -0.96 -27.41
CA ARG A 255 -7.52 -0.48 -28.78
C ARG A 255 -6.34 0.26 -29.38
N ASP A 256 -6.21 0.21 -30.71
CA ASP A 256 -5.16 0.94 -31.43
C ASP A 256 -5.25 2.47 -31.24
N SER A 257 -6.47 3.02 -31.15
CA SER A 257 -6.66 4.44 -30.84
C SER A 257 -6.04 4.82 -29.48
N GLN A 258 -6.15 3.94 -28.48
CA GLN A 258 -5.52 4.16 -27.18
C GLN A 258 -3.99 4.07 -27.28
N LYS A 259 -3.46 3.12 -28.05
CA LYS A 259 -2.00 3.00 -28.28
C LYS A 259 -1.44 4.30 -28.85
N ARG A 260 -2.12 4.90 -29.84
CA ARG A 260 -1.72 6.20 -30.41
C ARG A 260 -1.71 7.32 -29.37
N ILE A 261 -2.66 7.35 -28.45
CA ILE A 261 -2.73 8.35 -27.36
C ILE A 261 -1.58 8.14 -26.35
N VAL A 262 -1.28 6.90 -25.96
CA VAL A 262 -0.17 6.59 -25.04
C VAL A 262 1.18 6.99 -25.64
N ILE A 263 1.39 6.72 -26.93
CA ILE A 263 2.60 7.14 -27.65
C ILE A 263 2.64 8.67 -27.71
N GLY A 264 1.52 9.31 -28.06
CA GLY A 264 1.42 10.74 -28.25
C GLY A 264 2.01 11.21 -29.58
N HIS A 265 1.86 12.50 -29.88
CA HIS A 265 2.44 13.11 -31.08
C HIS A 265 3.96 12.94 -31.06
N ASN A 266 4.54 12.35 -32.11
CA ASN A 266 5.98 12.06 -32.22
C ASN A 266 6.61 11.32 -31.02
N GLY A 267 5.82 10.57 -30.24
CA GLY A 267 6.32 9.86 -29.05
C GLY A 267 6.51 10.73 -27.81
N GLU A 268 6.02 11.98 -27.79
CA GLU A 268 6.24 12.91 -26.68
C GLU A 268 5.62 12.42 -25.36
N THR A 269 4.42 11.85 -25.41
CA THR A 269 3.71 11.38 -24.22
C THR A 269 4.45 10.21 -23.56
N ILE A 270 4.80 9.18 -24.34
CA ILE A 270 5.52 8.02 -23.80
C ILE A 270 6.93 8.39 -23.31
N LYS A 271 7.59 9.36 -23.96
CA LYS A 271 8.88 9.88 -23.52
C LYS A 271 8.76 10.59 -22.17
N ALA A 272 7.74 11.42 -21.98
CA ALA A 272 7.49 12.10 -20.71
C ALA A 272 7.16 11.11 -19.58
N ILE A 273 6.36 10.08 -19.87
CA ILE A 273 6.06 8.97 -18.94
C ILE A 273 7.36 8.24 -18.56
N GLY A 274 8.15 7.82 -19.55
CA GLY A 274 9.39 7.08 -19.33
C GLY A 274 10.44 7.88 -18.56
N GLN A 275 10.57 9.18 -18.83
CA GLN A 275 11.48 10.05 -18.06
C GLN A 275 11.08 10.16 -16.60
N ALA A 276 9.79 10.39 -16.32
CA ALA A 276 9.28 10.51 -14.96
C ALA A 276 9.34 9.17 -14.20
N ALA A 277 8.99 8.06 -14.86
CA ALA A 277 9.04 6.73 -14.25
C ALA A 277 10.49 6.30 -13.97
N ARG A 278 11.40 6.48 -14.93
CA ARG A 278 12.82 6.14 -14.76
C ARG A 278 13.44 6.82 -13.55
N LYS A 279 13.17 8.12 -13.34
CA LYS A 279 13.71 8.86 -12.19
C LYS A 279 13.33 8.19 -10.88
N GLU A 280 12.05 7.87 -10.71
CA GLU A 280 11.54 7.29 -9.46
C GLU A 280 11.94 5.81 -9.30
N ILE A 281 12.03 5.05 -10.39
CA ILE A 281 12.54 3.66 -10.34
C ILE A 281 14.02 3.64 -9.95
N MET A 282 14.82 4.62 -10.38
CA MET A 282 16.23 4.74 -9.95
C MET A 282 16.34 4.98 -8.44
N GLU A 283 15.49 5.84 -7.89
CA GLU A 283 15.43 6.12 -6.45
C GLU A 283 15.02 4.86 -5.68
N ALA A 284 14.01 4.13 -6.16
CA ALA A 284 13.53 2.91 -5.49
C ALA A 284 14.49 1.72 -5.59
N ALA A 285 15.23 1.60 -6.70
CA ALA A 285 16.18 0.51 -6.92
C ALA A 285 17.60 0.81 -6.41
N ASP A 286 17.87 2.06 -6.00
CA ASP A 286 19.21 2.57 -5.66
C ASP A 286 20.28 2.24 -6.72
N GLN A 287 19.87 2.29 -8.00
CA GLN A 287 20.68 1.86 -9.15
C GLN A 287 20.45 2.76 -10.36
N THR A 288 21.42 2.80 -11.27
CA THR A 288 21.24 3.42 -12.59
C THR A 288 20.28 2.57 -13.42
N VAL A 289 19.23 3.17 -13.97
CA VAL A 289 18.18 2.45 -14.72
C VAL A 289 18.11 2.90 -16.17
N HIS A 290 18.12 1.93 -17.07
CA HIS A 290 17.81 2.09 -18.50
C HIS A 290 16.41 1.52 -18.79
N LEU A 291 15.39 2.37 -18.66
CA LEU A 291 13.99 2.02 -18.88
C LEU A 291 13.60 2.12 -20.37
N PHE A 292 13.06 1.03 -20.91
CA PHE A 292 12.45 0.96 -22.24
C PHE A 292 10.96 0.66 -22.09
N LEU A 293 10.12 1.49 -22.73
CA LEU A 293 8.67 1.34 -22.71
C LEU A 293 8.16 0.93 -24.09
N PHE A 294 7.36 -0.13 -24.13
CA PHE A 294 6.66 -0.61 -25.31
C PHE A 294 5.15 -0.43 -25.14
N VAL A 295 4.42 -0.21 -26.24
CA VAL A 295 2.95 -0.14 -26.21
C VAL A 295 2.39 -1.19 -27.16
N LYS A 296 1.68 -2.18 -26.59
CA LYS A 296 1.08 -3.29 -27.33
C LYS A 296 -0.45 -3.21 -27.20
N VAL A 297 -1.16 -3.43 -28.30
CA VAL A 297 -2.62 -3.60 -28.27
C VAL A 297 -2.90 -5.06 -27.95
N ARG A 298 -3.72 -5.30 -26.93
CA ARG A 298 -4.22 -6.62 -26.58
C ARG A 298 -5.69 -6.45 -26.20
N GLU A 299 -6.56 -6.87 -27.11
CA GLU A 299 -7.99 -6.84 -26.89
C GLU A 299 -8.36 -7.72 -25.68
N ASN A 300 -9.31 -7.26 -24.87
CA ASN A 300 -9.86 -7.99 -23.73
C ASN A 300 -8.82 -8.49 -22.71
N TRP A 301 -7.70 -7.77 -22.52
CA TRP A 301 -6.74 -8.14 -21.46
C TRP A 301 -7.39 -8.15 -20.06
N GLY A 302 -8.47 -7.37 -19.86
CA GLY A 302 -9.27 -7.36 -18.64
C GLY A 302 -10.04 -8.66 -18.35
N ASP A 303 -10.04 -9.62 -19.28
CA ASP A 303 -10.60 -10.96 -19.12
C ASP A 303 -9.52 -12.06 -19.25
N ASP A 304 -8.23 -11.70 -19.13
CA ASP A 304 -7.09 -12.63 -19.19
C ASP A 304 -6.70 -13.14 -17.79
N PRO A 305 -6.87 -14.44 -17.47
CA PRO A 305 -6.57 -15.00 -16.15
C PRO A 305 -5.11 -14.87 -15.71
N GLU A 306 -4.16 -14.85 -16.64
CA GLU A 306 -2.73 -14.73 -16.30
C GLU A 306 -2.43 -13.36 -15.71
N ARG A 307 -3.04 -12.30 -16.27
CA ARG A 307 -2.86 -10.93 -15.78
C ARG A 307 -3.46 -10.72 -14.40
N TYR A 308 -4.56 -11.40 -14.08
CA TYR A 308 -5.11 -11.35 -12.73
C TYR A 308 -4.14 -11.97 -11.73
N ARG A 309 -3.54 -13.12 -12.05
CA ARG A 309 -2.53 -13.76 -11.20
C ARG A 309 -1.31 -12.86 -10.98
N GLU A 310 -0.85 -12.15 -12.01
CA GLU A 310 0.27 -11.21 -11.90
C GLU A 310 -0.04 -9.99 -11.05
N ILE A 311 -1.29 -9.48 -11.12
CA ILE A 311 -1.76 -8.39 -10.25
C ILE A 311 -2.05 -8.90 -8.82
N GLY A 312 -2.06 -10.22 -8.58
CA GLY A 312 -2.45 -10.79 -7.29
C GLY A 312 -3.97 -10.75 -7.04
N LEU A 313 -4.77 -10.80 -8.12
CA LEU A 313 -6.23 -10.83 -8.10
C LEU A 313 -6.76 -12.22 -8.46
N ASP A 314 -7.91 -12.57 -7.88
CA ASP A 314 -8.62 -13.80 -8.19
C ASP A 314 -9.54 -13.62 -9.42
N PHE A 315 -9.24 -14.34 -10.50
CA PHE A 315 -9.99 -14.31 -11.76
C PHE A 315 -11.39 -14.94 -11.67
N SER A 316 -11.64 -15.83 -10.70
CA SER A 316 -12.90 -16.58 -10.56
C SER A 316 -14.08 -15.74 -10.03
N SER A 317 -13.88 -14.42 -9.90
CA SER A 317 -14.75 -13.46 -9.19
C SER A 317 -15.78 -12.71 -10.06
#